data_AF-A0A3N1JBV0-F1
#
_entry.id   AF-A0A3N1JBV0-F1
#
_cell.length_a   1.000
_cell.length_b   1.000
_cell.length_c   1.000
_cell.angle_alpha   90.00
_cell.angle_beta   90.00
_cell.angle_gamma   90.00
#
_symmetry.space_group_name_H-M   'P 1'
#
loop_
_entity.id
_entity.type
_entity.pdbx_description
1 polymer ?
#
loop_
_entity_poly.entity_id
_entity_poly.type
_entity_poly.pdbx_seq_one_letter_code
_entity_poly.pdbx_strand_id
1 'polypeptide(L)'
;MDYRTATREERAAEFIDFATKLHKGRYDYAHVERSYVNGDTKVTIICPDHGPFEQTPREHRRVRETPWGPQRGQGCRDCKGFRNANQELRTQRFIQCATNRHGDKYDYAKVVFIDQKTYVTVICPLHGDFQERPDNHVAEGSVGCKDCHRLARRAGRSKTKRK
;
A
#
# COMPACT_ATOMS: atom_id res chain seq x y z
N MET A 1 12.93 24.20 9.88
CA MET A 1 12.62 24.85 8.59
C MET A 1 11.78 26.08 8.89
N ASP A 2 12.11 27.23 8.29
CA ASP A 2 11.22 28.40 8.37
C ASP A 2 10.06 28.22 7.39
N TYR A 3 8.86 28.02 7.93
CA TYR A 3 7.65 27.74 7.17
C TYR A 3 7.16 28.94 6.34
N ARG A 4 7.65 30.16 6.63
CA ARG A 4 7.24 31.39 5.95
C ARG A 4 7.92 31.59 4.60
N THR A 5 9.12 31.04 4.44
CA THR A 5 9.94 31.19 3.23
C THR A 5 10.04 29.90 2.42
N ALA A 6 9.64 28.78 3.01
CA ALA A 6 9.68 27.47 2.40
C ALA A 6 8.82 27.31 1.14
N THR A 7 9.36 26.64 0.14
CA THR A 7 8.60 26.25 -1.05
C THR A 7 7.54 25.21 -0.71
N ARG A 8 6.67 24.93 -1.69
CA ARG A 8 5.61 23.93 -1.55
C ARG A 8 6.21 22.52 -1.44
N GLU A 9 7.24 22.26 -2.22
CA GLU A 9 7.98 21.01 -2.32
C GLU A 9 8.71 20.71 -1.00
N GLU A 10 9.40 21.71 -0.43
CA GLU A 10 10.10 21.54 0.85
C GLU A 10 9.13 21.24 2.00
N ARG A 11 7.95 21.88 2.00
CA ARG A 11 6.90 21.61 3.00
C ARG A 11 6.29 20.23 2.81
N ALA A 12 6.11 19.78 1.57
CA ALA A 12 5.63 18.44 1.27
C ALA A 12 6.66 17.38 1.72
N ALA A 13 7.94 17.59 1.44
CA ALA A 13 9.02 16.69 1.85
C ALA A 13 9.13 16.57 3.37
N GLU A 14 9.03 17.69 4.10
CA GLU A 14 9.03 17.68 5.57
C GLU A 14 7.82 16.94 6.16
N PHE A 15 6.64 17.12 5.57
CA PHE A 15 5.47 16.33 5.93
C PHE A 15 5.67 14.84 5.67
N ILE A 16 6.19 14.45 4.49
CA ILE A 16 6.42 13.05 4.11
C ILE A 16 7.43 12.39 5.06
N ASP A 17 8.56 13.05 5.35
CA ASP A 17 9.58 12.54 6.28
C ASP A 17 8.98 12.32 7.68
N PHE A 18 8.26 13.31 8.20
CA PHE A 18 7.63 13.21 9.51
C PHE A 18 6.57 12.09 9.55
N ALA A 19 5.68 12.05 8.55
CA ALA A 19 4.60 11.08 8.49
C ALA A 19 5.12 9.65 8.32
N THR A 20 6.20 9.48 7.54
CA THR A 20 6.92 8.20 7.40
C THR A 20 7.45 7.72 8.74
N LYS A 21 8.11 8.59 9.52
CA LYS A 21 8.60 8.26 10.87
C LYS A 21 7.45 7.94 11.83
N LEU A 22 6.40 8.76 11.84
CA LEU A 22 5.24 8.60 12.72
C LEU A 22 4.53 7.26 12.50
N HIS A 23 4.34 6.87 11.24
CA HIS A 23 3.61 5.65 10.85
C HIS A 23 4.54 4.48 10.50
N LYS A 24 5.83 4.57 10.85
CA LYS A 24 6.83 3.51 10.63
C LYS A 24 6.89 3.03 9.17
N GLY A 25 6.80 3.95 8.22
CA GLY A 25 6.85 3.66 6.78
C GLY A 25 5.63 2.93 6.23
N ARG A 26 4.50 2.89 6.96
CA ARG A 26 3.33 2.11 6.55
C ARG A 26 2.57 2.67 5.33
N TYR A 27 2.65 3.96 5.05
CA TYR A 27 1.86 4.59 3.98
C TYR A 27 2.77 5.03 2.83
N ASP A 28 2.21 5.02 1.64
CA ASP A 28 2.81 5.60 0.44
C ASP A 28 2.27 7.02 0.22
N TYR A 29 3.20 7.94 -0.04
CA TYR A 29 2.96 9.37 -0.21
C TYR A 29 3.34 9.88 -1.61
N ALA A 30 3.53 9.01 -2.60
CA ALA A 30 3.99 9.36 -3.96
C ALA A 30 3.17 10.48 -4.63
N HIS A 31 1.88 10.61 -4.29
CA HIS A 31 0.99 11.64 -4.83
C HIS A 31 1.00 12.96 -4.04
N VAL A 32 1.56 12.96 -2.84
CA VAL A 32 1.50 14.11 -1.92
C VAL A 32 2.33 15.27 -2.46
N GLU A 33 3.55 15.02 -2.94
CA GLU A 33 4.44 16.08 -3.42
C GLU A 33 3.79 16.96 -4.50
N ARG A 34 3.04 16.36 -5.41
CA ARG A 34 2.35 17.08 -6.50
C ARG A 34 1.08 17.81 -6.06
N SER A 35 0.45 17.39 -4.96
CA SER A 35 -0.86 17.87 -4.51
C SER A 35 -0.82 18.73 -3.23
N TYR A 36 0.30 18.76 -2.51
CA TYR A 36 0.42 19.37 -1.19
C TYR A 36 0.28 20.89 -1.17
N VAL A 37 -0.85 21.47 -0.76
CA VAL A 37 -1.01 22.95 -0.73
C VAL A 37 -0.61 23.54 0.62
N ASN A 38 -1.18 23.00 1.69
CA ASN A 38 -0.97 23.43 3.07
C ASN A 38 -1.39 22.32 4.04
N GLY A 39 -1.33 22.57 5.34
CA GLY A 39 -1.64 21.58 6.38
C GLY A 39 -3.12 21.18 6.46
N ASP A 40 -4.02 21.96 5.87
CA ASP A 40 -5.47 21.83 6.01
C ASP A 40 -6.15 21.40 4.69
N THR A 41 -5.44 21.45 3.56
CA THR A 41 -5.88 20.86 2.30
C THR A 41 -5.64 19.35 2.31
N LYS A 42 -6.67 18.57 1.98
CA LYS A 42 -6.55 17.11 1.88
C LYS A 42 -5.53 16.71 0.83
N VAL A 43 -4.77 15.67 1.16
CA VAL A 43 -3.87 14.97 0.24
C VAL A 43 -4.26 13.50 0.15
N THR A 44 -3.98 12.89 -0.99
CA THR A 44 -4.18 11.45 -1.20
C THR A 44 -2.99 10.70 -0.61
N ILE A 45 -3.28 9.84 0.37
CA ILE A 45 -2.32 8.95 1.02
C ILE A 45 -2.71 7.52 0.67
N ILE A 46 -1.74 6.68 0.33
CA ILE A 46 -2.01 5.30 -0.04
C ILE A 46 -1.74 4.40 1.17
N CYS A 47 -2.77 3.69 1.60
CA CYS A 47 -2.63 2.57 2.52
C CYS A 47 -2.29 1.30 1.70
N PRO A 48 -1.24 0.55 2.05
CA PRO A 48 -0.91 -0.70 1.36
C PRO A 48 -2.04 -1.74 1.47
N ASP A 49 -2.79 -1.69 2.57
CA ASP A 49 -3.88 -2.63 2.84
C ASP A 49 -5.22 -2.21 2.20
N HIS A 50 -5.49 -0.90 2.08
CA HIS A 50 -6.83 -0.38 1.75
C HIS A 50 -6.86 0.61 0.57
N GLY A 51 -5.72 0.87 -0.06
CA GLY A 51 -5.60 1.76 -1.20
C GLY A 51 -5.61 3.26 -0.83
N PRO A 52 -5.87 4.15 -1.80
CA PRO A 52 -5.84 5.59 -1.60
C PRO A 52 -6.98 6.07 -0.69
N PHE A 53 -6.65 6.95 0.24
CA PHE A 53 -7.62 7.66 1.09
C PHE A 53 -7.18 9.11 1.27
N GLU A 54 -8.13 10.00 1.53
CA GLU A 54 -7.85 11.43 1.71
C GLU A 54 -7.81 11.83 3.19
N GLN A 55 -6.75 12.54 3.58
CA GLN A 55 -6.64 13.18 4.90
C GLN A 55 -5.87 14.49 4.79
N THR A 56 -6.06 15.39 5.75
CA THR A 56 -5.23 16.60 5.85
C THR A 56 -3.87 16.24 6.45
N PRO A 57 -2.77 16.88 5.99
CA PRO A 57 -1.45 16.69 6.60
C PRO A 57 -1.44 16.94 8.11
N ARG A 58 -2.16 17.99 8.58
CA ARG A 58 -2.30 18.33 10.01
C ARG A 58 -2.89 17.19 10.82
N GLU A 59 -3.95 16.54 10.35
CA GLU A 59 -4.59 15.43 11.06
C GLU A 59 -3.74 14.16 11.02
N HIS A 60 -3.12 13.90 9.87
CA HIS A 60 -2.33 12.69 9.65
C HIS A 60 -1.03 12.67 10.46
N ARG A 61 -0.39 13.84 10.63
CA ARG A 61 0.88 14.00 11.36
C ARG A 61 0.72 14.35 12.85
N ARG A 62 -0.51 14.45 13.34
CA ARG A 62 -0.80 15.02 14.66
C ARG A 62 -0.18 14.18 15.79
N VAL A 63 0.62 14.79 16.67
CA VAL A 63 1.09 14.14 17.90
C VAL A 63 0.82 15.11 19.06
N ARG A 64 0.06 14.67 20.07
CA ARG A 64 -0.12 15.44 21.31
C ARG A 64 -0.05 14.53 22.54
N GLU A 65 0.55 15.05 23.60
CA GLU A 65 0.33 14.54 24.94
C GLU A 65 -1.10 14.87 25.38
N THR A 66 -1.77 13.89 26.00
CA THR A 66 -3.07 14.08 26.64
C THR A 66 -3.00 13.50 28.05
N PRO A 67 -3.93 13.87 28.95
CA PRO A 67 -4.03 13.26 30.28
C PRO A 67 -4.18 11.72 30.25
N TRP A 68 -4.58 11.16 29.11
CA TRP A 68 -4.83 9.73 28.90
C TRP A 68 -3.68 9.03 28.13
N GLY A 69 -2.58 9.73 27.89
CA GLY A 69 -1.42 9.24 27.13
C GLY A 69 -1.23 9.90 25.76
N PRO A 70 -0.20 9.48 25.00
CA PRO A 70 0.14 10.09 23.72
C PRO A 70 -0.90 9.75 22.65
N GLN A 71 -1.49 10.79 22.05
CA GLN A 71 -2.38 10.64 20.92
C GLN A 71 -1.61 10.88 19.62
N ARG A 72 -1.62 9.86 18.76
CA ARG A 72 -1.01 9.89 17.42
C ARG A 72 -2.02 10.25 16.34
N GLY A 73 -1.50 10.65 15.19
CA GLY A 73 -2.27 11.15 14.04
C GLY A 73 -3.22 10.11 13.50
N GLN A 74 -4.24 10.57 12.78
CA GLN A 74 -5.20 9.64 12.20
C GLN A 74 -4.49 8.83 11.11
N GLY A 75 -4.59 7.51 11.20
CA GLY A 75 -4.22 6.62 10.10
C GLY A 75 -5.40 6.40 9.17
N CYS A 76 -5.25 5.50 8.20
CA CYS A 76 -6.38 5.03 7.41
C CYS A 76 -7.52 4.57 8.33
N ARG A 77 -8.73 5.12 8.12
CA ARG A 77 -9.92 4.77 8.92
C ARG A 77 -10.22 3.28 8.81
N ASP A 78 -9.96 2.73 7.63
CA ASP A 78 -10.19 1.33 7.34
C ASP A 78 -9.27 0.43 8.18
N CYS A 79 -7.99 0.80 8.37
CA CYS A 79 -7.10 0.07 9.27
C CYS A 79 -7.59 -0.04 10.73
N LYS A 80 -8.37 0.94 11.23
CA LYS A 80 -8.94 0.89 12.59
C LYS A 80 -10.31 0.22 12.62
N GLY A 81 -11.15 0.43 11.60
CA GLY A 81 -12.52 -0.11 11.53
C GLY A 81 -12.62 -1.54 10.98
N PHE A 82 -11.70 -1.97 10.11
CA PHE A 82 -11.84 -3.22 9.35
C PHE A 82 -11.43 -4.47 10.11
N ARG A 83 -10.89 -4.35 11.33
CA ARG A 83 -10.86 -5.51 12.24
C ARG A 83 -12.28 -6.06 12.47
N ASN A 84 -13.30 -5.21 12.34
CA ASN A 84 -14.72 -5.56 12.53
C ASN A 84 -15.52 -5.57 11.23
N ALA A 85 -14.90 -5.36 10.06
CA ALA A 85 -15.58 -5.48 8.77
C ALA A 85 -15.89 -6.95 8.46
N ASN A 86 -16.99 -7.22 7.77
CA ASN A 86 -17.35 -8.58 7.36
C ASN A 86 -16.32 -9.15 6.37
N GLN A 87 -16.25 -10.48 6.29
CA GLN A 87 -15.23 -11.20 5.54
C GLN A 87 -15.27 -10.92 4.03
N GLU A 88 -16.47 -10.71 3.48
CA GLU A 88 -16.69 -10.45 2.06
C GLU A 88 -16.07 -9.13 1.63
N LEU A 89 -16.32 -8.05 2.37
CA LEU A 89 -15.75 -6.73 2.07
C LEU A 89 -14.22 -6.74 2.15
N ARG A 90 -13.65 -7.44 3.13
CA ARG A 90 -12.18 -7.59 3.25
C ARG A 90 -11.60 -8.38 2.07
N THR A 91 -12.31 -9.41 1.61
CA THR A 91 -11.91 -10.21 0.44
C THR A 91 -11.93 -9.36 -0.83
N GLN A 92 -13.02 -8.64 -1.09
CA GLN A 92 -13.12 -7.75 -2.25
C GLN A 92 -12.03 -6.68 -2.27
N ARG A 93 -11.69 -6.11 -1.11
CA ARG A 93 -10.60 -5.12 -0.97
C ARG A 93 -9.23 -5.72 -1.28
N PHE A 94 -8.92 -6.90 -0.75
CA PHE A 94 -7.68 -7.61 -1.10
C PHE A 94 -7.59 -7.83 -2.61
N ILE A 95 -8.67 -8.31 -3.24
CA ILE A 95 -8.73 -8.53 -4.68
C ILE A 95 -8.45 -7.23 -5.43
N GLN A 96 -9.07 -6.11 -5.02
CA GLN A 96 -8.83 -4.81 -5.65
C GLN A 96 -7.35 -4.36 -5.54
N CYS A 97 -6.73 -4.51 -4.37
CA CYS A 97 -5.30 -4.20 -4.20
C CYS A 97 -4.41 -5.11 -5.07
N ALA A 98 -4.73 -6.40 -5.14
CA ALA A 98 -3.99 -7.38 -5.92
C ALA A 98 -4.13 -7.12 -7.44
N THR A 99 -5.34 -6.79 -7.92
CA THR A 99 -5.59 -6.36 -9.30
C THR A 99 -4.87 -5.07 -9.65
N ASN A 100 -4.85 -4.06 -8.76
CA ASN A 100 -4.07 -2.84 -9.00
C ASN A 100 -2.57 -3.13 -9.15
N ARG A 101 -2.05 -4.12 -8.40
CA ARG A 101 -0.63 -4.49 -8.38
C ARG A 101 -0.20 -5.34 -9.59
N HIS A 102 -1.06 -6.26 -10.02
CA HIS A 102 -0.74 -7.27 -11.02
C HIS A 102 -1.49 -7.09 -12.35
N GLY A 103 -2.50 -6.24 -12.40
CA GLY A 103 -3.48 -6.18 -13.49
C GLY A 103 -4.30 -7.46 -13.57
N ASP A 104 -4.67 -7.85 -14.79
CA ASP A 104 -5.48 -9.05 -15.08
C ASP A 104 -4.66 -10.35 -15.13
N LYS A 105 -3.53 -10.42 -14.43
CA LYS A 105 -2.61 -11.58 -14.47
C LYS A 105 -3.13 -12.80 -13.71
N TYR A 106 -4.01 -12.58 -12.74
CA TYR A 106 -4.46 -13.62 -11.81
C TYR A 106 -5.97 -13.55 -11.66
N ASP A 107 -6.56 -14.73 -11.40
CA ASP A 107 -7.96 -14.88 -11.02
C ASP A 107 -8.02 -15.14 -9.50
N TYR A 108 -8.99 -14.48 -8.86
CA TYR A 108 -9.19 -14.47 -7.41
C TYR A 108 -10.51 -15.13 -6.99
N ALA A 109 -11.18 -15.88 -7.87
CA ALA A 109 -12.46 -16.53 -7.60
C ALA A 109 -12.47 -17.47 -6.37
N LYS A 110 -11.31 -18.00 -5.98
CA LYS A 110 -11.14 -18.90 -4.81
C LYS A 110 -10.56 -18.18 -3.58
N VAL A 111 -10.37 -16.87 -3.64
CA VAL A 111 -9.77 -16.14 -2.52
C VAL A 111 -10.77 -15.99 -1.38
N VAL A 112 -10.32 -16.35 -0.19
CA VAL A 112 -11.02 -16.11 1.07
C VAL A 112 -10.08 -15.37 2.02
N PHE A 113 -10.28 -14.07 2.18
CA PHE A 113 -9.34 -13.25 2.95
C PHE A 113 -9.68 -13.25 4.45
N ILE A 114 -8.75 -13.79 5.24
CA ILE A 114 -8.85 -13.84 6.71
C ILE A 114 -8.02 -12.71 7.32
N ASP A 115 -6.73 -12.68 7.02
CA ASP A 115 -5.79 -11.63 7.40
C ASP A 115 -4.59 -11.62 6.44
N GLN A 116 -3.64 -10.71 6.67
CA GLN A 116 -2.46 -10.54 5.81
C GLN A 116 -1.47 -11.71 5.83
N LYS A 117 -1.51 -12.56 6.86
CA LYS A 117 -0.53 -13.64 7.09
C LYS A 117 -1.08 -15.02 6.75
N THR A 118 -2.40 -15.16 6.67
CA THR A 118 -3.08 -16.39 6.31
C THR A 118 -3.05 -16.57 4.80
N TYR A 119 -2.57 -17.73 4.36
CA TYR A 119 -2.45 -18.04 2.93
C TYR A 119 -3.81 -17.98 2.23
N VAL A 120 -3.82 -17.38 1.05
CA VAL A 120 -4.96 -17.37 0.13
C VAL A 120 -4.62 -18.16 -1.12
N THR A 121 -5.63 -18.72 -1.77
CA THR A 121 -5.51 -19.44 -3.03
C THR A 121 -5.75 -18.47 -4.19
N VAL A 122 -4.70 -18.20 -4.96
CA VAL A 122 -4.74 -17.36 -6.17
C VAL A 122 -4.59 -18.26 -7.39
N ILE A 123 -5.28 -17.93 -8.48
CA ILE A 123 -5.27 -18.74 -9.70
C ILE A 123 -4.40 -18.04 -10.74
N CYS A 124 -3.36 -18.72 -11.20
CA CYS A 124 -2.63 -18.33 -12.40
C CYS A 124 -3.30 -18.95 -13.62
N PRO A 125 -3.74 -18.17 -14.63
CA PRO A 125 -4.37 -18.71 -15.83
C PRO A 125 -3.48 -19.72 -16.61
N LEU A 126 -2.16 -19.66 -16.41
CA LEU A 126 -1.20 -20.52 -17.12
C LEU A 126 -0.76 -21.75 -16.30
N HIS A 127 -0.74 -21.66 -14.98
CA HIS A 127 -0.13 -22.69 -14.10
C HIS A 127 -1.09 -23.21 -13.02
N GLY A 128 -2.33 -22.72 -12.99
CA GLY A 128 -3.35 -23.13 -12.04
C GLY A 128 -3.23 -22.47 -10.67
N ASP A 129 -3.86 -23.10 -9.68
CA ASP A 129 -3.95 -22.62 -8.31
C ASP A 129 -2.58 -22.62 -7.61
N PHE A 130 -2.27 -21.56 -6.87
CA PHE A 130 -1.13 -21.50 -5.97
C PHE A 130 -1.50 -20.77 -4.68
N GLN A 131 -0.78 -21.08 -3.61
CA GLN A 131 -0.97 -20.42 -2.32
C GLN A 131 0.07 -19.33 -2.12
N GLU A 132 -0.40 -18.16 -1.70
CA GLU A 132 0.46 -17.04 -1.34
C GLU A 132 -0.11 -16.30 -0.14
N ARG A 133 0.77 -15.67 0.65
CA ARG A 133 0.32 -14.78 1.71
C ARG A 133 -0.11 -13.45 1.08
N PRO A 134 -1.25 -12.88 1.50
CA PRO A 134 -1.73 -11.61 0.97
C PRO A 134 -0.70 -10.48 1.03
N ASP A 135 0.04 -10.35 2.15
CA ASP A 135 1.08 -9.32 2.30
C ASP A 135 2.20 -9.45 1.25
N ASN A 136 2.68 -10.67 1.02
CA ASN A 136 3.67 -10.95 -0.01
C ASN A 136 3.13 -10.74 -1.43
N HIS A 137 1.86 -11.09 -1.66
CA HIS A 137 1.25 -11.00 -2.98
C HIS A 137 1.09 -9.54 -3.43
N VAL A 138 0.74 -8.62 -2.53
CA VAL A 138 0.55 -7.19 -2.87
C VAL A 138 1.80 -6.33 -2.70
N ALA A 139 2.87 -6.87 -2.09
CA ALA A 139 4.11 -6.15 -1.85
C ALA A 139 4.80 -5.65 -3.14
N GLU A 140 5.61 -4.61 -3.00
CA GLU A 140 6.52 -4.20 -4.07
C GLU A 140 7.52 -5.32 -4.40
N GLY A 141 7.80 -5.54 -5.68
CA GLY A 141 8.62 -6.68 -6.13
C GLY A 141 7.97 -8.07 -6.03
N SER A 142 6.71 -8.18 -5.54
CA SER A 142 5.96 -9.45 -5.49
C SER A 142 6.04 -10.23 -6.80
N VAL A 143 6.44 -11.48 -6.69
CA VAL A 143 6.67 -12.39 -7.81
C VAL A 143 5.36 -13.02 -8.30
N GLY A 144 4.42 -13.28 -7.39
CA GLY A 144 3.20 -14.04 -7.67
C GLY A 144 3.53 -15.48 -8.04
N CYS A 145 3.03 -15.94 -9.19
CA CYS A 145 3.27 -17.29 -9.68
C CYS A 145 4.77 -17.52 -9.98
N LYS A 146 5.38 -18.47 -9.26
CA LYS A 146 6.80 -18.82 -9.38
C LYS A 146 7.17 -19.31 -10.78
N ASP A 147 6.27 -20.01 -11.46
CA ASP A 147 6.50 -20.54 -12.80
C ASP A 147 6.46 -19.42 -13.86
N CYS A 148 5.47 -18.51 -13.79
CA CYS A 148 5.46 -17.29 -14.60
C CYS A 148 6.76 -16.49 -14.45
N HIS A 149 7.22 -16.32 -13.22
CA HIS A 149 8.47 -15.60 -12.96
C HIS A 149 9.69 -16.30 -13.54
N ARG A 150 9.79 -17.63 -13.38
CA ARG A 150 10.88 -18.42 -13.96
C ARG A 150 10.91 -18.30 -15.49
N LEU A 151 9.75 -18.35 -16.14
CA LEU A 151 9.62 -18.17 -17.59
C LEU A 151 10.07 -16.78 -18.03
N ALA A 152 9.62 -15.73 -17.36
CA ALA A 152 10.03 -14.35 -17.65
C ALA A 152 11.55 -14.14 -17.52
N ARG A 153 12.19 -14.74 -16.49
CA ARG A 153 13.66 -14.65 -16.31
C ARG A 153 14.45 -15.40 -17.38
N ARG A 154 13.95 -16.54 -17.87
CA ARG A 154 14.59 -17.30 -18.95
C ARG A 154 14.52 -16.56 -20.28
N ALA A 155 13.39 -15.93 -20.60
CA ALA A 155 13.25 -15.10 -21.79
C ALA A 155 14.23 -13.90 -21.81
N GLY A 156 14.46 -13.27 -20.64
CA GLY A 156 15.41 -12.16 -20.53
C GLY A 156 16.90 -12.54 -20.70
N ARG A 157 17.30 -13.78 -20.37
CA ARG A 157 18.69 -14.26 -20.50
C ARG A 157 19.09 -14.64 -21.93
N SER A 158 18.14 -14.77 -22.87
CA SER A 158 18.43 -15.23 -24.23
C SER A 158 19.12 -14.19 -25.12
N LYS A 159 19.30 -12.93 -24.68
CA LYS A 159 19.89 -11.85 -25.49
C LYS A 159 21.39 -11.59 -25.28
N THR A 160 22.12 -12.42 -24.50
CA THR A 160 23.54 -12.15 -24.17
C THR A 160 24.49 -13.30 -24.51
N LYS A 161 24.32 -13.93 -25.67
CA LYS A 161 25.40 -14.73 -26.28
C LYS A 161 25.49 -14.45 -27.77
N ARG A 162 26.55 -13.73 -28.16
CA ARG A 162 27.46 -13.96 -29.30
C ARG A 162 28.05 -12.65 -29.82
N LYS A 163 29.28 -12.31 -29.40
CA LYS A 163 30.48 -12.42 -30.24
C LYS A 163 31.71 -12.48 -29.34
#